data_AF-A0A2E7D7V9-F1
#
_entry.id   AF-A0A2E7D7V9-F1
#
_cell.length_a   1.000
_cell.length_b   1.000
_cell.length_c   1.000
_cell.angle_alpha   90.00
_cell.angle_beta   90.00
_cell.angle_gamma   90.00
#
_symmetry.space_group_name_H-M   'P 1'
#
loop_
_entity.id
_entity.type
_entity.pdbx_description
1 polymer ?
#
loop_
_entity_poly.entity_id
_entity_poly.type
_entity_poly.pdbx_seq_one_letter_code
_entity_poly.pdbx_strand_id
1 'polypeptide(L)' 'MNHKDGLDAKELAGIIESTIEPESWSSVGGNGVIRPIPSGLVITQSQKVHRKITALLDQVMKHQQSE' A
#
# COMPACT_ATOMS: atom_id res chain seq x y z
N MET A 1 -7.03 -20.31 -10.94
CA MET A 1 -7.70 -19.15 -10.32
C MET A 1 -7.21 -17.93 -11.08
N ASN A 2 -8.11 -17.21 -11.76
CA ASN A 2 -7.78 -16.16 -12.73
C ASN A 2 -7.42 -14.85 -12.02
N HIS A 3 -6.13 -14.54 -11.86
CA HIS A 3 -5.63 -13.17 -11.66
C HIS A 3 -5.55 -12.49 -13.03
N LYS A 4 -6.64 -11.84 -13.46
CA LYS A 4 -6.61 -11.00 -14.67
C LYS A 4 -6.24 -9.57 -14.28
N ASP A 5 -5.01 -9.19 -14.61
CA ASP A 5 -4.58 -7.83 -14.99
C ASP A 5 -4.72 -6.68 -13.96
N GLY A 6 -4.47 -6.95 -12.68
CA GLY A 6 -4.34 -5.88 -11.67
C GLY A 6 -3.73 -6.37 -10.36
N LEU A 7 -2.92 -5.51 -9.74
CA LEU A 7 -2.33 -5.73 -8.41
C LEU A 7 -3.46 -5.83 -7.38
N ASP A 8 -3.58 -6.96 -6.68
CA ASP A 8 -4.65 -7.11 -5.70
C ASP A 8 -4.33 -6.33 -4.40
N ALA A 9 -5.37 -6.05 -3.59
CA ALA A 9 -5.21 -5.23 -2.39
C ALA A 9 -4.21 -5.84 -1.39
N LYS A 10 -4.05 -7.17 -1.36
CA LYS A 10 -3.13 -7.85 -0.44
C LYS A 10 -1.68 -7.67 -0.91
N GLU A 11 -1.44 -7.82 -2.20
CA GLU A 11 -0.12 -7.56 -2.80
C GLU A 11 0.29 -6.09 -2.61
N LEU A 12 -0.63 -5.15 -2.86
CA LEU A 12 -0.37 -3.74 -2.67
C LEU A 12 -0.05 -3.40 -1.20
N ALA A 13 -0.73 -4.03 -0.25
CA ALA A 13 -0.42 -3.88 1.16
C ALA A 13 1.02 -4.33 1.47
N GLY A 14 1.46 -5.47 0.93
CA GLY A 14 2.84 -5.96 1.12
C GLY A 14 3.90 -5.04 0.50
N ILE A 15 3.61 -4.46 -0.67
CA ILE A 15 4.51 -3.46 -1.29
C ILE A 15 4.62 -2.22 -0.41
N ILE A 16 3.49 -1.71 0.10
CA ILE A 16 3.48 -0.53 0.97
C ILE A 16 4.24 -0.81 2.26
N GLU A 17 4.01 -1.94 2.94
CA GLU A 17 4.71 -2.30 4.18
C GLU A 17 6.23 -2.42 3.97
N SER A 18 6.67 -3.04 2.87
CA SER A 18 8.10 -3.25 2.60
C SER A 18 8.84 -2.02 2.07
N THR A 19 8.12 -1.01 1.55
CA THR A 19 8.74 0.15 0.89
C THR A 19 8.62 1.43 1.72
N ILE A 20 7.53 1.62 2.46
CA ILE A 20 7.24 2.86 3.18
C ILE A 20 7.45 2.66 4.68
N GLU A 21 8.56 3.18 5.19
CA GLU A 21 8.91 3.15 6.63
C GLU A 21 8.69 1.75 7.24
N PRO A 22 9.41 0.71 6.77
CA PRO A 22 9.08 -0.69 7.09
C PRO A 22 9.00 -1.00 8.58
N GLU A 23 9.90 -0.41 9.36
CA GLU A 23 9.97 -0.54 10.82
C GLU A 23 8.77 0.10 11.57
N SER A 24 7.94 0.87 10.88
CA SER A 24 6.79 1.55 11.48
C SER A 24 5.53 0.69 11.54
N TRP A 25 5.50 -0.46 10.85
CA TRP A 25 4.32 -1.33 10.76
C TRP A 25 4.24 -2.35 11.89
N SER A 26 3.01 -2.68 12.29
CA SER A 26 2.72 -3.63 13.36
C SER A 26 3.17 -5.06 13.05
N SER A 27 3.35 -5.41 11.78
CA SER A 27 3.94 -6.70 11.37
C SER A 27 5.37 -6.89 11.90
N VAL A 28 6.09 -5.81 12.20
CA VAL A 28 7.45 -5.82 12.77
C VAL A 28 7.54 -5.12 14.14
N GLY A 29 6.40 -4.83 14.79
CA GLY A 29 6.36 -4.23 16.14
C GLY A 29 6.20 -2.71 16.18
N GLY A 30 5.97 -2.06 15.04
CA GLY A 30 5.58 -0.65 14.97
C GLY A 30 4.08 -0.41 15.25
N ASN A 31 3.65 0.86 15.20
CA ASN A 31 2.27 1.27 15.49
C ASN A 31 1.36 1.38 14.25
N GLY A 32 1.92 1.19 13.06
CA GLY A 32 1.19 1.27 11.79
C GLY A 32 0.37 0.02 11.49
N VAL A 33 -0.81 0.21 10.92
CA VAL A 33 -1.67 -0.90 10.51
C VAL A 33 -2.14 -0.67 9.08
N ILE A 34 -2.02 -1.69 8.24
CA ILE A 34 -2.61 -1.74 6.91
C ILE A 34 -3.40 -3.04 6.79
N ARG A 35 -4.64 -2.92 6.31
CA ARG A 35 -5.52 -4.08 6.10
C ARG A 35 -6.15 -4.02 4.73
N PRO A 36 -5.98 -5.06 3.90
CA PRO A 36 -6.75 -5.18 2.68
C PRO A 36 -8.21 -5.50 2.99
N ILE A 37 -9.09 -4.84 2.25
CA ILE A 37 -10.54 -5.08 2.24
C ILE A 37 -10.98 -5.28 0.78
N PRO A 38 -12.16 -5.87 0.50
CA PRO A 38 -12.61 -6.13 -0.86
C PRO A 38 -12.62 -4.88 -1.78
N SER A 39 -12.82 -3.69 -1.21
CA SER A 39 -12.88 -2.42 -1.96
C SER A 39 -11.59 -1.59 -1.87
N GLY A 40 -10.47 -2.12 -1.34
CA GLY A 40 -9.21 -1.38 -1.24
C GLY A 40 -8.42 -1.62 0.05
N LEU A 41 -7.85 -0.56 0.61
CA LEU A 41 -6.96 -0.61 1.78
C LEU A 41 -7.46 0.31 2.89
N VAL A 42 -7.45 -0.18 4.12
CA VAL A 42 -7.61 0.64 5.33
C VAL A 42 -6.25 0.78 6.00
N ILE A 43 -5.76 2.01 6.15
CA ILE A 43 -4.44 2.32 6.68
C ILE A 43 -4.58 3.24 7.88
N THR A 44 -3.99 2.85 9.01
CA THR A 44 -3.82 3.70 10.20
C THR A 44 -2.34 4.00 10.36
N GLN A 45 -1.94 5.23 10.04
CA GLN A 45 -0.57 5.68 10.18
C GLN A 45 -0.48 7.18 10.47
N SER A 46 0.74 7.67 10.74
CA SER A 46 0.96 9.10 10.89
C SER A 46 0.68 9.86 9.59
N GLN A 47 0.33 11.15 9.69
CA GLN A 47 0.08 12.00 8.53
C GLN A 47 1.28 12.05 7.55
N LYS A 48 2.51 12.01 8.08
CA LYS A 48 3.75 11.97 7.30
C LYS A 48 3.82 10.71 6.44
N VAL A 49 3.48 9.55 7.03
CA VAL A 49 3.50 8.26 6.33
C VAL A 49 2.38 8.20 5.30
N HIS A 50 1.18 8.67 5.61
CA HIS A 50 0.09 8.78 4.62
C HIS A 50 0.51 9.57 3.37
N ARG A 51 1.24 10.69 3.52
CA ARG A 51 1.74 11.46 2.36
C ARG A 51 2.72 10.66 1.50
N LYS A 52 3.59 9.85 2.10
CA LYS A 52 4.51 8.97 1.37
C LYS A 52 3.75 7.90 0.59
N ILE A 53 2.72 7.33 1.20
CA ILE A 53 1.85 6.32 0.56
C ILE A 53 1.12 6.93 -0.65
N THR A 54 0.53 8.12 -0.50
CA THR A 54 -0.12 8.82 -1.62
C THR A 54 0.87 9.08 -2.76
N ALA A 55 2.08 9.57 -2.45
CA ALA A 55 3.09 9.82 -3.48
C ALA A 55 3.51 8.55 -4.24
N LEU A 56 3.64 7.42 -3.54
CA LEU A 56 3.93 6.12 -4.17
C LEU A 56 2.78 5.69 -5.09
N LEU A 57 1.54 5.76 -4.61
CA LEU A 57 0.36 5.37 -5.40
C LEU A 57 0.19 6.26 -6.64
N ASP A 58 0.40 7.56 -6.51
CA ASP A 58 0.36 8.49 -7.65
C ASP A 58 1.41 8.15 -8.71
N GLN A 59 2.60 7.68 -8.32
CA GLN A 59 3.62 7.23 -9.26
C GLN A 59 3.19 5.95 -9.99
N VAL A 60 2.72 4.95 -9.25
CA VAL A 60 2.26 3.67 -9.83
C VAL A 60 1.10 3.89 -10.80
N MET A 61 0.11 4.69 -10.42
CA MET A 61 -1.06 4.98 -11.26
C MET A 61 -0.71 5.73 -12.54
N LYS A 62 0.25 6.66 -12.49
CA LYS A 62 0.71 7.39 -13.70
C LYS A 62 1.33 6.46 -14.74
N HIS A 63 2.08 5.45 -14.30
CA HIS A 63 2.68 4.46 -15.20
C HIS A 63 1.66 3.50 -15.81
N GLN A 64 0.56 3.22 -15.10
CA GLN A 64 -0.50 2.32 -15.59
C GLN A 64 -1.43 2.96 -16.64
N GLN A 65 -1.47 4.28 -16.75
CA GLN A 65 -2.34 5.01 -17.71
C GLN A 65 -1.62 5.44 -18.99
N SER A 66 -0.33 5.12 -19.14
CA SER A 66 0.50 5.50 -20.29
C SER A 66 0.72 4.38 -21.31
N GLU A 67 -0.13 3.36 -21.35
CA GLU A 67 -0.15 2.30 -22.38
C GLU A 67 -1.34 2.44 -23.33
#